data_AF-A0A2E7MC85-F1
#
_entry.id   AF-A0A2E7MC85-F1
#
_cell.length_a   1.000
_cell.length_b   1.000
_cell.length_c   1.000
_cell.angle_alpha   90.00
_cell.angle_beta   90.00
_cell.angle_gamma   90.00
#
_symmetry.space_group_name_H-M   'P 1'
#
loop_
_entity.id
_entity.type
_entity.pdbx_description
1 polymer ?
#
loop_
_entity_poly.entity_id
_entity_poly.type
_entity_poly.pdbx_seq_one_letter_code
_entity_poly.pdbx_strand_id
1 'polypeptide(L)'
;MWASAVHRPQGGPEPVAPLSANLTSMSGEKKCRTSSPGIQSPPHSAQWPTSEAAPSGVGGRTAVRSPWPRGHWTSVVSYIGTSYRRPGDCAGTGELDLLLWRNLDKRPAMERSTQVAERLDTLDAVHRDTIARMFKSDFMEVCSKVHPVVPALIFIPVSLWLVFVSVVDFGWVGLAPALALGVFIWTLVEYTLHRFLFHIEPRGPVSRLIYFNLHGVHHHYPDDYYRLVMVPVVSIPLAFLFYSLFALALPSWAIDGAFAGMVLGYLGYDYSHFATHFVRPPKHPLLRPIASVMMAQRKRHMRHHFGNHECGFGVSTGFWDHVFRTVDPKSL
;
A
#
# COMPACT_ATOMS: atom_id res chain seq x y z
N MET A 1 26.58 28.15 -45.06
CA MET A 1 27.44 29.29 -44.69
C MET A 1 27.01 29.79 -43.33
N TRP A 2 27.98 30.24 -42.52
CA TRP A 2 27.91 30.67 -41.11
C TRP A 2 28.15 29.57 -40.06
N ALA A 3 29.44 29.34 -39.86
CA ALA A 3 30.07 28.82 -38.65
C ALA A 3 30.54 29.99 -37.76
N SER A 4 30.92 29.65 -36.51
CA SER A 4 31.59 30.46 -35.46
C SER A 4 30.65 30.90 -34.34
N ALA A 5 30.97 30.82 -33.05
CA ALA A 5 32.21 30.49 -32.38
C ALA A 5 31.94 29.87 -31.00
N VAL A 6 32.73 28.87 -30.65
CA VAL A 6 32.86 28.28 -29.32
C VAL A 6 33.82 29.16 -28.51
N HIS A 7 33.42 29.56 -27.30
CA HIS A 7 34.32 30.11 -26.29
C HIS A 7 34.33 29.17 -25.07
N ARG A 8 35.45 28.47 -24.88
CA ARG A 8 35.77 27.77 -23.63
C ARG A 8 36.57 28.71 -22.73
N PRO A 9 36.23 28.86 -21.44
CA PRO A 9 37.19 29.27 -20.44
C PRO A 9 38.05 28.08 -20.04
N GLN A 10 39.38 28.26 -20.12
CA GLN A 10 40.36 27.37 -19.51
C GLN A 10 40.45 27.67 -18.01
N GLY A 11 40.39 26.62 -17.19
CA GLY A 11 40.59 26.70 -15.75
C GLY A 11 40.71 25.29 -15.20
N GLY A 12 41.92 24.75 -15.20
CA GLY A 12 42.24 23.46 -14.57
C GLY A 12 42.27 23.59 -13.04
N PRO A 13 42.08 22.48 -12.31
CA PRO A 13 42.04 22.49 -10.86
C PRO A 13 43.45 22.62 -10.25
N GLU A 14 43.62 23.54 -9.30
CA GLU A 14 44.79 23.59 -8.43
C GLU A 14 44.80 22.40 -7.44
N PRO A 15 45.96 21.77 -7.18
CA PRO A 15 46.07 20.66 -6.23
C PRO A 15 46.25 21.18 -4.80
N VAL A 16 45.30 20.84 -3.92
CA VAL A 16 45.46 21.02 -2.46
C VAL A 16 46.16 19.78 -1.89
N ALA A 17 47.33 20.00 -1.28
CA ALA A 17 48.16 19.01 -0.62
C ALA A 17 47.57 18.54 0.73
N PRO A 18 47.97 17.36 1.25
CA PRO A 18 47.30 16.65 2.33
C PRO A 18 47.75 17.13 3.72
N LEU A 19 46.80 17.24 4.65
CA LEU A 19 47.07 17.39 6.08
C LEU A 19 47.14 16.00 6.73
N SER A 20 48.36 15.60 7.09
CA SER A 20 48.69 14.44 7.91
C SER A 20 48.92 14.84 9.37
N ALA A 21 48.67 13.87 10.28
CA ALA A 21 48.99 13.80 11.72
C ALA A 21 48.03 14.61 12.65
N ASN A 22 47.51 14.08 13.76
CA ASN A 22 48.07 13.10 14.70
C ASN A 22 47.00 12.25 15.39
N LEU A 23 47.41 11.02 15.70
CA LEU A 23 46.82 10.10 16.67
C LEU A 23 46.91 10.66 18.09
N THR A 24 45.83 10.55 18.85
CA THR A 24 45.93 10.26 20.29
C THR A 24 44.78 9.35 20.72
N SER A 25 45.17 8.15 21.12
CA SER A 25 44.34 7.18 21.83
C SER A 25 43.91 7.72 23.20
N MET A 26 42.65 7.52 23.57
CA MET A 26 42.32 7.26 24.97
C MET A 26 41.41 6.04 25.04
N SER A 27 42.01 4.96 25.57
CA SER A 27 41.32 3.78 26.05
C SER A 27 40.44 4.15 27.24
N GLY A 28 39.25 3.58 27.28
CA GLY A 28 38.31 3.70 28.38
C GLY A 28 37.48 2.43 28.46
N GLU A 29 38.13 1.33 28.85
CA GLU A 29 37.47 0.10 29.23
C GLU A 29 36.49 0.36 30.38
N LYS A 30 35.20 0.04 30.18
CA LYS A 30 34.31 -0.32 31.28
C LYS A 30 33.68 -1.67 30.98
N LYS A 31 34.28 -2.68 31.62
CA LYS A 31 33.83 -4.06 31.75
C LYS A 31 33.00 -4.18 33.04
N CYS A 32 31.80 -4.74 32.94
CA CYS A 32 30.99 -5.46 33.95
C CYS A 32 29.50 -5.29 33.59
N ARG A 33 28.61 -6.26 33.70
CA ARG A 33 28.66 -7.65 34.18
C ARG A 33 27.38 -8.31 33.63
N THR A 34 27.50 -9.53 33.15
CA THR A 34 26.39 -10.45 32.92
C THR A 34 25.85 -10.96 34.26
N SER A 35 24.53 -10.89 34.46
CA SER A 35 23.84 -11.69 35.48
C SER A 35 22.39 -11.91 35.08
N SER A 36 22.10 -13.12 34.60
CA SER A 36 20.74 -13.69 34.61
C SER A 36 20.40 -14.19 36.01
N PRO A 37 19.13 -14.09 36.42
CA PRO A 37 18.47 -15.14 37.20
C PRO A 37 17.26 -15.65 36.38
N GLY A 38 17.01 -16.94 36.23
CA GLY A 38 16.85 -17.92 37.30
C GLY A 38 15.36 -18.27 37.38
N ILE A 39 14.97 -19.33 36.67
CA ILE A 39 13.62 -19.91 36.66
C ILE A 39 13.27 -20.42 38.06
N GLN A 40 12.16 -19.95 38.66
CA GLN A 40 11.44 -20.64 39.73
C GLN A 40 9.93 -20.32 39.66
N SER A 41 9.10 -21.35 39.77
CA SER A 41 7.66 -21.33 40.07
C SER A 41 7.43 -22.26 41.28
N PRO A 42 6.23 -22.33 41.91
CA PRO A 42 5.33 -21.32 42.47
C PRO A 42 5.15 -21.54 44.01
N PRO A 43 4.12 -20.99 44.71
CA PRO A 43 2.90 -21.78 44.93
C PRO A 43 1.57 -20.99 45.06
N HIS A 44 0.51 -21.78 45.24
CA HIS A 44 -0.94 -21.55 45.20
C HIS A 44 -1.57 -20.54 46.20
N SER A 45 -2.80 -20.15 45.83
CA SER A 45 -4.01 -19.90 46.66
C SER A 45 -4.50 -18.44 46.81
N ALA A 46 -5.71 -18.18 46.31
CA ALA A 46 -6.78 -17.44 47.00
C ALA A 46 -8.09 -17.46 46.15
N GLN A 47 -9.22 -17.58 46.85
CA GLN A 47 -10.56 -17.89 46.37
C GLN A 47 -11.44 -16.64 46.07
N TRP A 48 -12.56 -16.94 45.41
CA TRP A 48 -13.79 -16.21 45.00
C TRP A 48 -14.39 -15.12 45.93
N PRO A 49 -15.40 -14.34 45.46
CA PRO A 49 -16.79 -14.82 45.55
C PRO A 49 -17.69 -14.53 44.32
N THR A 50 -18.75 -15.34 44.26
CA THR A 50 -19.96 -15.30 43.41
C THR A 50 -21.06 -14.41 44.01
N SER A 51 -22.00 -13.93 43.19
CA SER A 51 -23.35 -13.53 43.64
C SER A 51 -24.43 -13.84 42.58
N GLU A 52 -25.44 -14.59 43.00
CA GLU A 52 -26.79 -14.80 42.42
C GLU A 52 -27.61 -13.47 42.46
N ALA A 53 -28.82 -13.25 41.92
CA ALA A 53 -29.97 -14.11 41.58
C ALA A 53 -30.97 -13.41 40.61
N ALA A 54 -32.01 -14.18 40.25
CA ALA A 54 -33.16 -14.09 39.29
C ALA A 54 -34.19 -12.92 39.55
N PRO A 55 -35.42 -12.79 38.93
CA PRO A 55 -36.29 -13.83 38.32
C PRO A 55 -37.23 -13.52 37.10
N SER A 56 -37.72 -14.63 36.51
CA SER A 56 -39.06 -14.97 35.93
C SER A 56 -39.91 -13.99 35.08
N GLY A 57 -40.40 -14.49 33.93
CA GLY A 57 -41.59 -13.98 33.23
C GLY A 57 -42.07 -14.90 32.08
N VAL A 58 -43.35 -15.28 32.12
CA VAL A 58 -44.08 -16.25 31.28
C VAL A 58 -44.68 -15.58 30.01
N GLY A 59 -44.81 -16.32 28.89
CA GLY A 59 -45.71 -15.94 27.79
C GLY A 59 -45.57 -16.83 26.54
N GLY A 60 -46.64 -17.50 26.12
CA GLY A 60 -46.61 -18.57 25.09
C GLY A 60 -47.16 -18.22 23.70
N ARG A 61 -47.15 -19.27 22.84
CA ARG A 61 -47.93 -19.51 21.59
C ARG A 61 -47.67 -18.49 20.45
N THR A 62 -47.31 -18.89 19.22
CA THR A 62 -48.07 -19.72 18.26
C THR A 62 -47.23 -19.94 17.00
N ALA A 63 -47.41 -21.09 16.37
CA ALA A 63 -46.92 -21.39 15.02
C ALA A 63 -47.85 -20.75 13.98
N VAL A 64 -47.28 -20.11 12.95
CA VAL A 64 -48.00 -19.73 11.73
C VAL A 64 -47.26 -20.31 10.53
N ARG A 65 -47.92 -21.24 9.85
CA ARG A 65 -47.59 -21.75 8.53
C ARG A 65 -48.00 -20.72 7.48
N SER A 66 -47.17 -20.50 6.46
CA SER A 66 -47.58 -19.84 5.20
C SER A 66 -47.64 -20.85 4.03
N PRO A 67 -48.43 -20.59 2.97
CA PRO A 67 -48.89 -21.61 2.03
C PRO A 67 -48.30 -21.46 0.61
N TRP A 68 -47.65 -22.53 0.10
CA TRP A 68 -47.43 -22.94 -1.32
C TRP A 68 -46.63 -22.04 -2.31
N PRO A 69 -46.09 -22.59 -3.43
CA PRO A 69 -45.67 -23.97 -3.74
C PRO A 69 -44.20 -24.09 -4.23
N ARG A 70 -43.71 -25.34 -4.24
CA ARG A 70 -42.43 -25.77 -4.80
C ARG A 70 -42.45 -25.73 -6.34
N GLY A 71 -41.44 -25.10 -6.93
CA GLY A 71 -41.10 -25.19 -8.35
C GLY A 71 -39.65 -25.65 -8.50
N HIS A 72 -39.44 -26.68 -9.32
CA HIS A 72 -38.20 -27.41 -9.53
C HIS A 72 -37.15 -26.58 -10.29
N TRP A 73 -35.91 -26.57 -9.80
CA TRP A 73 -34.71 -26.61 -10.65
C TRP A 73 -33.71 -27.57 -10.02
N THR A 74 -33.43 -28.64 -10.76
CA THR A 74 -32.46 -29.67 -10.45
C THR A 74 -31.04 -29.14 -10.60
N SER A 75 -30.25 -29.31 -9.54
CA SER A 75 -28.85 -29.76 -9.49
C SER A 75 -27.89 -29.31 -10.60
N VAL A 76 -26.93 -28.45 -10.25
CA VAL A 76 -25.48 -28.69 -10.39
C VAL A 76 -24.75 -27.78 -9.39
N VAL A 77 -24.46 -28.23 -8.17
CA VAL A 77 -23.22 -27.90 -7.43
C VAL A 77 -23.08 -28.96 -6.33
N SER A 78 -22.13 -29.87 -6.51
CA SER A 78 -21.53 -30.57 -5.40
C SER A 78 -20.03 -30.64 -5.68
N TYR A 79 -19.25 -30.51 -4.61
CA TYR A 79 -17.79 -30.54 -4.55
C TYR A 79 -17.02 -29.26 -4.88
N ILE A 80 -16.95 -28.34 -3.91
CA ILE A 80 -15.66 -27.79 -3.46
C ILE A 80 -15.69 -27.80 -1.92
N GLY A 81 -14.86 -28.64 -1.31
CA GLY A 81 -14.58 -28.59 0.12
C GLY A 81 -13.90 -27.26 0.44
N THR A 82 -14.62 -26.35 1.07
CA THR A 82 -14.09 -25.09 1.57
C THR A 82 -13.33 -25.35 2.87
N SER A 83 -12.01 -25.39 2.81
CA SER A 83 -11.19 -24.90 3.94
C SER A 83 -11.15 -23.38 3.87
N TYR A 84 -12.26 -22.76 4.28
CA TYR A 84 -12.34 -21.32 4.52
C TYR A 84 -11.47 -21.00 5.75
N ARG A 85 -10.24 -20.52 5.52
CA ARG A 85 -9.43 -19.91 6.58
C ARG A 85 -9.97 -18.49 6.77
N ARG A 86 -10.53 -18.19 7.95
CA ARG A 86 -10.94 -16.83 8.31
C ARG A 86 -9.73 -15.88 8.16
N PRO A 87 -9.89 -14.63 7.69
CA PRO A 87 -8.87 -13.61 7.85
C PRO A 87 -8.67 -13.40 9.35
N GLY A 88 -7.60 -13.97 9.89
CA GLY A 88 -7.26 -13.93 11.30
C GLY A 88 -6.57 -12.62 11.65
N ASP A 89 -6.90 -12.11 12.83
CA ASP A 89 -6.30 -10.94 13.45
C ASP A 89 -4.77 -10.90 13.30
N CYS A 90 -4.20 -9.70 13.18
CA CYS A 90 -2.76 -9.47 13.01
C CYS A 90 -1.87 -9.94 14.20
N ALA A 91 -2.36 -10.81 15.08
CA ALA A 91 -1.60 -11.35 16.20
C ALA A 91 -1.24 -12.83 15.95
N GLY A 92 0.04 -13.13 15.74
CA GLY A 92 0.55 -14.50 15.89
C GLY A 92 1.81 -14.82 15.08
N THR A 93 2.97 -14.79 15.74
CA THR A 93 4.17 -15.54 15.35
C THR A 93 4.01 -17.01 15.69
N GLY A 94 4.47 -17.92 14.83
CA GLY A 94 4.64 -19.34 15.16
C GLY A 94 5.11 -20.17 13.97
N GLU A 95 6.28 -20.80 14.10
CA GLU A 95 6.92 -21.75 13.17
C GLU A 95 5.96 -22.81 12.61
N LEU A 96 6.17 -23.25 11.35
CA LEU A 96 6.29 -24.67 10.97
C LEU A 96 6.49 -24.91 9.44
N ASP A 97 7.31 -25.93 9.17
CA ASP A 97 7.43 -26.79 7.98
C ASP A 97 8.15 -26.32 6.71
N LEU A 98 9.49 -26.38 6.81
CA LEU A 98 10.47 -26.34 5.72
C LEU A 98 10.82 -27.73 5.13
N LEU A 99 9.90 -28.71 5.12
CA LEU A 99 10.25 -30.12 4.76
C LEU A 99 9.38 -30.81 3.71
N LEU A 100 8.76 -30.08 2.77
CA LEU A 100 7.96 -30.71 1.70
C LEU A 100 8.15 -30.13 0.28
N TRP A 101 9.39 -29.74 -0.09
CA TRP A 101 9.68 -29.29 -1.46
C TRP A 101 10.93 -29.94 -2.09
N ARG A 102 11.15 -31.23 -1.80
CA ARG A 102 12.14 -32.04 -2.52
C ARG A 102 11.47 -33.31 -3.00
N ASN A 103 10.87 -33.28 -4.20
CA ASN A 103 10.73 -34.43 -5.13
C ASN A 103 9.57 -34.30 -6.14
N LEU A 104 9.48 -33.23 -6.93
CA LEU A 104 8.70 -33.28 -8.17
C LEU A 104 9.38 -32.45 -9.27
N ASP A 105 10.41 -33.01 -9.88
CA ASP A 105 10.81 -32.57 -11.21
C ASP A 105 11.17 -33.75 -12.11
N LYS A 106 10.17 -34.21 -12.87
CA LYS A 106 10.32 -35.08 -14.04
C LYS A 106 9.17 -34.84 -15.01
N ARG A 107 9.19 -33.73 -15.75
CA ARG A 107 8.53 -33.65 -17.08
C ARG A 107 9.37 -32.78 -18.03
N PRO A 108 9.73 -33.28 -19.22
CA PRO A 108 10.36 -32.46 -20.25
C PRO A 108 9.28 -31.68 -21.03
N ALA A 109 9.70 -30.58 -21.65
CA ALA A 109 8.94 -29.69 -22.55
C ALA A 109 8.09 -28.59 -21.88
N MET A 110 8.74 -27.52 -21.42
CA MET A 110 8.25 -26.15 -21.64
C MET A 110 9.39 -25.12 -21.48
N GLU A 111 10.23 -24.97 -22.50
CA GLU A 111 11.37 -24.05 -22.52
C GLU A 111 10.97 -22.57 -22.70
N ARG A 112 9.76 -22.19 -22.27
CA ARG A 112 9.21 -20.82 -22.37
C ARG A 112 8.73 -20.24 -21.05
N SER A 113 8.88 -20.95 -19.94
CA SER A 113 8.43 -20.53 -18.60
C SER A 113 9.54 -20.41 -17.55
N THR A 114 10.78 -20.73 -17.89
CA THR A 114 11.90 -20.77 -16.94
C THR A 114 12.23 -19.40 -16.34
N GLN A 115 12.12 -18.30 -17.09
CA GLN A 115 12.45 -16.97 -16.56
C GLN A 115 11.39 -16.36 -15.64
N VAL A 116 10.12 -16.69 -15.84
CA VAL A 116 9.09 -16.29 -14.88
C VAL A 116 9.27 -17.12 -13.61
N ALA A 117 9.49 -18.43 -13.71
CA ALA A 117 9.74 -19.29 -12.55
C ALA A 117 11.01 -18.92 -11.74
N GLU A 118 12.13 -18.61 -12.39
CA GLU A 118 13.39 -18.22 -11.73
C GLU A 118 13.31 -16.83 -11.08
N ARG A 119 12.54 -15.91 -11.67
CA ARG A 119 12.19 -14.61 -11.05
C ARG A 119 11.16 -14.75 -9.93
N LEU A 120 10.53 -15.93 -9.77
CA LEU A 120 9.52 -16.17 -8.74
C LEU A 120 10.10 -16.80 -7.47
N ASP A 121 11.25 -17.49 -7.53
CA ASP A 121 12.01 -17.92 -6.34
C ASP A 121 12.62 -16.73 -5.57
N THR A 122 12.59 -15.53 -6.15
CA THR A 122 13.04 -14.26 -5.57
C THR A 122 11.88 -13.35 -5.13
N LEU A 123 10.65 -13.89 -5.04
CA LEU A 123 9.43 -13.13 -4.68
C LEU A 123 9.44 -12.48 -3.28
N ASP A 124 10.42 -12.79 -2.43
CA ASP A 124 10.59 -12.11 -1.14
C ASP A 124 11.84 -11.22 -1.06
N ALA A 125 12.67 -11.20 -2.11
CA ALA A 125 13.93 -10.46 -2.10
C ALA A 125 13.71 -8.95 -2.35
N VAL A 126 14.17 -8.13 -1.41
CA VAL A 126 14.20 -6.66 -1.54
C VAL A 126 15.55 -6.22 -2.11
N HIS A 127 15.52 -5.48 -3.20
CA HIS A 127 16.67 -4.95 -3.92
C HIS A 127 16.75 -3.43 -3.73
N ARG A 128 17.53 -3.01 -2.74
CA ARG A 128 17.76 -1.59 -2.42
C ARG A 128 18.72 -0.95 -3.41
N ASP A 129 18.56 0.35 -3.66
CA ASP A 129 19.45 1.16 -4.51
C ASP A 129 19.64 0.61 -5.94
N THR A 130 18.63 -0.09 -6.46
CA THR A 130 18.66 -0.67 -7.82
C THR A 130 17.43 -0.29 -8.61
N ILE A 131 17.59 -0.19 -9.93
CA ILE A 131 16.49 0.06 -10.87
C ILE A 131 16.10 -1.28 -11.48
N ALA A 132 14.82 -1.62 -11.42
CA ALA A 132 14.36 -2.86 -12.02
C ALA A 132 14.44 -2.79 -13.56
N ARG A 133 14.45 -3.95 -14.23
CA ARG A 133 14.07 -4.06 -15.64
C ARG A 133 12.82 -4.92 -15.75
N MET A 134 11.69 -4.39 -16.15
CA MET A 134 10.43 -5.14 -16.21
C MET A 134 10.27 -5.87 -17.54
N PHE A 135 10.71 -5.26 -18.64
CA PHE A 135 10.46 -5.78 -19.99
C PHE A 135 11.76 -6.03 -20.78
N LYS A 136 11.71 -7.03 -21.67
CA LYS A 136 12.81 -7.30 -22.61
C LYS A 136 12.91 -6.20 -23.68
N SER A 137 11.76 -5.78 -24.20
CA SER A 137 11.66 -4.71 -25.18
C SER A 137 12.02 -3.37 -24.55
N ASP A 138 12.97 -2.65 -25.16
CA ASP A 138 13.37 -1.31 -24.71
C ASP A 138 12.20 -0.32 -24.79
N PHE A 139 11.33 -0.46 -25.80
CA PHE A 139 10.14 0.37 -25.93
C PHE A 139 9.19 0.20 -24.74
N MET A 140 8.85 -1.05 -24.39
CA MET A 140 7.98 -1.34 -23.25
C MET A 140 8.62 -0.94 -21.92
N GLU A 141 9.94 -1.09 -21.81
CA GLU A 141 10.70 -0.69 -20.64
C GLU A 141 10.65 0.83 -20.43
N VAL A 142 10.78 1.63 -21.49
CA VAL A 142 10.61 3.09 -21.43
C VAL A 142 9.19 3.46 -21.00
N CYS A 143 8.16 2.85 -21.60
CA CYS A 143 6.77 3.11 -21.23
C CYS A 143 6.42 2.73 -19.78
N SER A 144 7.19 1.83 -19.17
CA SER A 144 7.01 1.42 -17.77
C SER A 144 7.66 2.37 -16.75
N LYS A 145 8.47 3.32 -17.20
CA LYS A 145 9.16 4.30 -16.34
C LYS A 145 8.40 5.61 -16.35
N VAL A 146 7.93 6.03 -15.17
CA VAL A 146 7.13 7.24 -15.02
C VAL A 146 7.83 8.20 -14.08
N HIS A 147 8.18 9.37 -14.60
CA HIS A 147 8.70 10.44 -13.74
C HIS A 147 7.58 10.88 -12.78
N PRO A 148 7.85 11.10 -11.47
CA PRO A 148 6.84 11.54 -10.50
C PRO A 148 6.09 12.83 -10.84
N VAL A 149 6.51 13.58 -11.86
CA VAL A 149 5.84 14.82 -12.30
C VAL A 149 4.67 14.51 -13.25
N VAL A 150 4.68 13.36 -13.90
CA VAL A 150 3.71 12.98 -14.94
C VAL A 150 2.28 12.95 -14.40
N PRO A 151 1.97 12.33 -13.23
CA PRO A 151 0.62 12.39 -12.67
C PRO A 151 0.11 13.82 -12.48
N ALA A 152 0.92 14.71 -11.89
CA ALA A 152 0.55 16.12 -11.72
C ALA A 152 0.25 16.82 -13.06
N LEU A 153 1.10 16.63 -14.08
CA LEU A 153 0.90 17.26 -15.39
C LEU A 153 -0.40 16.81 -16.08
N ILE A 154 -0.81 15.57 -15.88
CA ILE A 154 -2.05 15.03 -16.45
C ILE A 154 -3.26 15.50 -15.64
N PHE A 155 -3.23 15.32 -14.32
CA PHE A 155 -4.43 15.39 -13.49
C PHE A 155 -4.67 16.75 -12.85
N ILE A 156 -3.66 17.60 -12.65
CA ILE A 156 -3.89 18.97 -12.13
C ILE A 156 -4.75 19.79 -13.11
N PRO A 157 -4.47 19.84 -14.43
CA PRO A 157 -5.32 20.59 -15.35
C PRO A 157 -6.77 20.11 -15.37
N VAL A 158 -6.97 18.77 -15.32
CA VAL A 158 -8.31 18.16 -15.29
C VAL A 158 -9.04 18.54 -14.00
N SER A 159 -8.39 18.42 -12.84
CA SER A 159 -8.99 18.81 -11.56
C SER A 159 -9.33 20.30 -11.49
N LEU A 160 -8.44 21.17 -11.98
CA LEU A 160 -8.69 22.61 -12.01
C LEU A 160 -9.87 22.97 -12.91
N TRP A 161 -9.98 22.32 -14.07
CA TRP A 161 -11.12 22.51 -14.97
C TRP A 161 -12.43 22.09 -14.32
N LEU A 162 -12.48 20.92 -13.68
CA LEU A 162 -13.69 20.42 -13.03
C LEU A 162 -14.09 21.23 -11.80
N VAL A 163 -13.10 21.71 -11.02
CA VAL A 163 -13.36 22.68 -9.94
C VAL A 163 -13.96 23.96 -10.51
N PHE A 164 -13.41 24.49 -11.62
CA PHE A 164 -13.94 25.67 -12.27
C PHE A 164 -15.39 25.48 -12.71
N VAL A 165 -15.70 24.38 -13.41
CA VAL A 165 -17.07 24.03 -13.84
C VAL A 165 -18.01 23.95 -12.63
N SER A 166 -17.62 23.22 -11.59
CA SER A 166 -18.43 23.06 -10.38
C SER A 166 -18.70 24.40 -9.67
N VAL A 167 -17.74 25.33 -9.64
CA VAL A 167 -17.93 26.66 -9.07
C VAL A 167 -18.85 27.53 -9.93
N VAL A 168 -18.71 27.47 -11.25
CA VAL A 168 -19.56 28.25 -12.17
C VAL A 168 -21.02 27.81 -12.08
N ASP A 169 -21.26 26.49 -12.04
CA ASP A 169 -22.62 25.95 -12.10
C ASP A 169 -23.31 25.93 -10.73
N PHE A 170 -22.56 25.67 -9.65
CA PHE A 170 -23.13 25.40 -8.31
C PHE A 170 -22.54 26.24 -7.18
N GLY A 171 -21.56 27.10 -7.48
CA GLY A 171 -20.89 27.95 -6.51
C GLY A 171 -20.04 27.19 -5.48
N TRP A 172 -19.41 27.94 -4.58
CA TRP A 172 -18.56 27.37 -3.52
C TRP A 172 -19.32 26.48 -2.53
N VAL A 173 -20.61 26.74 -2.33
CA VAL A 173 -21.47 25.96 -1.43
C VAL A 173 -21.74 24.56 -1.99
N GLY A 174 -21.87 24.42 -3.33
CA GLY A 174 -21.95 23.12 -3.98
C GLY A 174 -20.59 22.42 -4.06
N LEU A 175 -19.54 23.17 -4.41
CA LEU A 175 -18.19 22.61 -4.55
C LEU A 175 -17.67 21.98 -3.25
N ALA A 176 -17.72 22.71 -2.13
CA ALA A 176 -17.06 22.30 -0.89
C ALA A 176 -17.48 20.89 -0.40
N PRO A 177 -18.78 20.56 -0.26
CA PRO A 177 -19.19 19.21 0.14
C PRO A 177 -18.90 18.16 -0.93
N ALA A 178 -19.04 18.49 -2.22
CA ALA A 178 -18.74 17.56 -3.30
C ALA A 178 -17.24 17.20 -3.30
N LEU A 179 -16.37 18.20 -3.24
CA LEU A 179 -14.92 18.02 -3.19
C LEU A 179 -14.47 17.23 -1.95
N ALA A 180 -15.04 17.54 -0.77
CA ALA A 180 -14.79 16.79 0.45
C ALA A 180 -15.23 15.32 0.34
N LEU A 181 -16.40 15.07 -0.26
CA LEU A 181 -16.89 13.72 -0.54
C LEU A 181 -15.93 12.96 -1.46
N GLY A 182 -15.45 13.61 -2.51
CA GLY A 182 -14.46 13.05 -3.43
C GLY A 182 -13.17 12.61 -2.75
N VAL A 183 -12.58 13.50 -1.94
CA VAL A 183 -11.37 13.19 -1.16
C VAL A 183 -11.64 12.04 -0.18
N PHE A 184 -12.79 12.05 0.50
CA PHE A 184 -13.16 10.97 1.42
C PHE A 184 -13.29 9.63 0.69
N ILE A 185 -14.00 9.58 -0.45
CA ILE A 185 -14.12 8.38 -1.29
C ILE A 185 -12.74 7.90 -1.73
N TRP A 186 -11.85 8.82 -2.13
CA TRP A 186 -10.48 8.45 -2.48
C TRP A 186 -9.79 7.68 -1.35
N THR A 187 -9.86 8.14 -0.10
CA THR A 187 -9.18 7.44 1.00
C THR A 187 -9.65 5.99 1.17
N LEU A 188 -10.93 5.72 0.88
CA LEU A 188 -11.48 4.36 0.92
C LEU A 188 -11.04 3.54 -0.29
N VAL A 189 -11.02 4.15 -1.47
CA VAL A 189 -10.54 3.54 -2.71
C VAL A 189 -9.06 3.19 -2.60
N GLU A 190 -8.23 4.10 -2.07
CA GLU A 190 -6.83 3.84 -1.74
C GLU A 190 -6.69 2.58 -0.91
N TYR A 191 -7.41 2.51 0.22
CA TYR A 191 -7.36 1.36 1.11
C TYR A 191 -7.77 0.06 0.40
N THR A 192 -8.85 0.10 -0.37
CA THR A 192 -9.41 -1.08 -1.04
C THR A 192 -8.51 -1.56 -2.17
N LEU A 193 -8.01 -0.64 -3.01
CA LEU A 193 -7.08 -0.98 -4.08
C LEU A 193 -5.77 -1.52 -3.50
N HIS A 194 -5.22 -0.87 -2.49
CA HIS A 194 -3.96 -1.29 -1.89
C HIS A 194 -4.08 -2.69 -1.25
N ARG A 195 -5.14 -2.95 -0.50
CA ARG A 195 -5.34 -4.22 0.18
C ARG A 195 -5.70 -5.38 -0.77
N PHE A 196 -6.64 -5.17 -1.69
CA PHE A 196 -7.25 -6.29 -2.43
C PHE A 196 -6.74 -6.43 -3.86
N LEU A 197 -6.26 -5.35 -4.48
CA LEU A 197 -5.75 -5.39 -5.86
C LEU A 197 -4.23 -5.38 -5.90
N PHE A 198 -3.59 -4.45 -5.16
CA PHE A 198 -2.14 -4.29 -5.16
C PHE A 198 -1.46 -5.42 -4.38
N HIS A 199 -2.07 -5.89 -3.28
CA HIS A 199 -1.66 -7.08 -2.52
C HIS A 199 -2.49 -8.32 -2.87
N ILE A 200 -2.88 -8.47 -4.14
CA ILE A 200 -3.55 -9.69 -4.60
C ILE A 200 -2.63 -10.91 -4.44
N GLU A 201 -3.15 -11.99 -3.86
CA GLU A 201 -2.33 -13.19 -3.61
C GLU A 201 -1.87 -13.84 -4.94
N PRO A 202 -0.55 -14.06 -5.14
CA PRO A 202 0.03 -14.54 -6.39
C PRO A 202 -0.13 -16.06 -6.63
N ARG A 203 -1.36 -16.58 -6.50
CA ARG A 203 -1.69 -18.02 -6.66
C ARG A 203 -1.53 -18.57 -8.08
N GLY A 204 -1.63 -17.74 -9.11
CA GLY A 204 -1.58 -18.17 -10.52
C GLY A 204 -0.84 -17.19 -11.43
N PRO A 205 -0.65 -17.52 -12.71
CA PRO A 205 0.14 -16.70 -13.64
C PRO A 205 -0.46 -15.29 -13.82
N VAL A 206 -1.80 -15.19 -13.85
CA VAL A 206 -2.49 -13.90 -14.01
C VAL A 206 -2.37 -13.05 -12.75
N SER A 207 -2.64 -13.60 -11.56
CA SER A 207 -2.54 -12.82 -10.31
C SER A 207 -1.11 -12.43 -9.99
N ARG A 208 -0.11 -13.27 -10.32
CA ARG A 208 1.32 -12.92 -10.26
C ARG A 208 1.66 -11.74 -11.17
N LEU A 209 1.16 -11.75 -12.41
CA LEU A 209 1.38 -10.66 -13.35
C LEU A 209 0.77 -9.35 -12.83
N ILE A 210 -0.49 -9.41 -12.36
CA ILE A 210 -1.19 -8.25 -11.81
C ILE A 210 -0.44 -7.70 -10.59
N TYR A 211 -0.16 -8.56 -9.60
CA TYR A 211 0.60 -8.20 -8.41
C TYR A 211 1.91 -7.53 -8.79
N PHE A 212 2.76 -8.20 -9.57
CA PHE A 212 4.09 -7.71 -9.90
C PHE A 212 4.06 -6.35 -10.63
N ASN A 213 3.16 -6.17 -11.60
CA ASN A 213 3.12 -4.94 -12.39
C ASN A 213 2.47 -3.77 -11.67
N LEU A 214 1.50 -4.02 -10.77
CA LEU A 214 0.80 -2.96 -10.06
C LEU A 214 1.53 -2.54 -8.78
N HIS A 215 2.18 -3.48 -8.08
CA HIS A 215 2.73 -3.17 -6.76
C HIS A 215 3.94 -4.01 -6.32
N GLY A 216 4.01 -5.28 -6.74
CA GLY A 216 5.13 -6.15 -6.37
C GLY A 216 6.49 -5.57 -6.78
N VAL A 217 6.60 -4.97 -7.98
CA VAL A 217 7.84 -4.29 -8.40
C VAL A 217 8.27 -3.21 -7.41
N HIS A 218 7.33 -2.49 -6.82
CA HIS A 218 7.63 -1.46 -5.83
C HIS A 218 8.10 -2.07 -4.50
N HIS A 219 7.49 -3.15 -4.02
CA HIS A 219 7.98 -3.87 -2.84
C HIS A 219 9.39 -4.43 -3.03
N HIS A 220 9.69 -4.91 -4.24
CA HIS A 220 10.99 -5.46 -4.58
C HIS A 220 12.06 -4.41 -4.82
N TYR A 221 11.72 -3.28 -5.41
CA TYR A 221 12.64 -2.20 -5.77
C TYR A 221 12.13 -0.88 -5.19
N PRO A 222 12.10 -0.74 -3.86
CA PRO A 222 11.46 0.41 -3.20
C PRO A 222 12.14 1.74 -3.51
N ASP A 223 13.43 1.71 -3.89
CA ASP A 223 14.21 2.90 -4.24
C ASP A 223 14.20 3.21 -5.75
N ASP A 224 13.45 2.45 -6.58
CA ASP A 224 13.30 2.74 -8.01
C ASP A 224 12.39 3.96 -8.22
N TYR A 225 13.03 5.11 -8.41
CA TYR A 225 12.40 6.42 -8.58
C TYR A 225 11.32 6.46 -9.67
N TYR A 226 11.43 5.63 -10.72
CA TYR A 226 10.52 5.68 -11.88
C TYR A 226 9.34 4.70 -11.79
N ARG A 227 9.27 3.89 -10.72
CA ARG A 227 8.29 2.79 -10.58
C ARG A 227 7.50 2.82 -9.27
N LEU A 228 7.36 4.01 -8.71
CA LEU A 228 6.59 4.24 -7.50
C LEU A 228 5.20 4.79 -7.79
N VAL A 229 5.11 5.83 -8.62
CA VAL A 229 3.82 6.46 -8.94
C VAL A 229 3.03 5.63 -9.94
N MET A 230 1.70 5.73 -9.89
CA MET A 230 0.85 4.95 -10.78
C MET A 230 1.07 5.34 -12.24
N VAL A 231 1.26 4.34 -13.11
CA VAL A 231 1.50 4.58 -14.53
C VAL A 231 0.23 5.11 -15.23
N PRO A 232 0.33 6.07 -16.17
CA PRO A 232 -0.83 6.65 -16.86
C PRO A 232 -1.75 5.64 -17.54
N VAL A 233 -1.19 4.55 -18.07
CA VAL A 233 -1.96 3.47 -18.71
C VAL A 233 -2.90 2.76 -17.74
N VAL A 234 -2.66 2.84 -16.42
CA VAL A 234 -3.56 2.33 -15.39
C VAL A 234 -4.44 3.44 -14.80
N SER A 235 -3.85 4.60 -14.48
CA SER A 235 -4.60 5.68 -13.81
C SER A 235 -5.65 6.36 -14.70
N ILE A 236 -5.41 6.51 -16.01
CA ILE A 236 -6.39 7.12 -16.94
C ILE A 236 -7.64 6.24 -17.10
N PRO A 237 -7.57 4.93 -17.38
CA PRO A 237 -8.76 4.08 -17.40
C PRO A 237 -9.53 4.06 -16.08
N LEU A 238 -8.83 4.04 -14.95
CA LEU A 238 -9.47 4.15 -13.63
C LEU A 238 -10.18 5.49 -13.45
N ALA A 239 -9.60 6.60 -13.95
CA ALA A 239 -10.24 7.91 -13.92
C ALA A 239 -11.58 7.90 -14.70
N PHE A 240 -11.61 7.36 -15.91
CA PHE A 240 -12.86 7.21 -16.68
C PHE A 240 -13.89 6.32 -15.97
N LEU A 241 -13.44 5.21 -15.38
CA LEU A 241 -14.30 4.31 -14.61
C LEU A 241 -14.94 5.05 -13.44
N PHE A 242 -14.16 5.72 -12.60
CA PHE A 242 -14.68 6.41 -11.42
C PHE A 242 -15.55 7.62 -11.77
N TYR A 243 -15.22 8.38 -12.84
CA TYR A 243 -16.09 9.44 -13.32
C TYR A 243 -17.46 8.88 -13.73
N SER A 244 -17.47 7.77 -14.46
CA SER A 244 -18.71 7.10 -14.86
C SER A 244 -19.50 6.60 -13.66
N LEU A 245 -18.84 6.04 -12.65
CA LEU A 245 -19.50 5.63 -11.40
C LEU A 245 -20.11 6.82 -10.66
N PHE A 246 -19.43 7.96 -10.63
CA PHE A 246 -19.95 9.18 -10.01
C PHE A 246 -21.16 9.70 -10.77
N ALA A 247 -21.12 9.69 -12.10
CA ALA A 247 -22.26 10.08 -12.93
C ALA A 247 -23.50 9.18 -12.74
N LEU A 248 -23.29 7.91 -12.36
CA LEU A 248 -24.39 6.98 -12.06
C LEU A 248 -24.93 7.11 -10.63
N ALA A 249 -24.08 7.48 -9.67
CA ALA A 249 -24.40 7.42 -8.24
C ALA A 249 -24.74 8.78 -7.60
N LEU A 250 -24.23 9.88 -8.16
CA LEU A 250 -24.34 11.22 -7.58
C LEU A 250 -25.31 12.11 -8.37
N PRO A 251 -25.96 13.08 -7.71
CA PRO A 251 -26.72 14.10 -8.41
C PRO A 251 -25.77 14.96 -9.27
N SER A 252 -26.29 15.50 -10.37
CA SER A 252 -25.50 16.23 -11.38
C SER A 252 -24.61 17.32 -10.79
N TRP A 253 -25.09 18.03 -9.78
CA TRP A 253 -24.35 19.11 -9.13
C TRP A 253 -23.07 18.66 -8.41
N ALA A 254 -22.99 17.40 -8.00
CA ALA A 254 -21.90 16.88 -7.20
C ALA A 254 -20.83 16.17 -8.04
N ILE A 255 -21.13 15.77 -9.28
CA ILE A 255 -20.27 14.89 -10.08
C ILE A 255 -18.88 15.50 -10.27
N ASP A 256 -18.79 16.70 -10.85
CA ASP A 256 -17.51 17.33 -11.19
C ASP A 256 -16.70 17.68 -9.95
N GLY A 257 -17.35 18.26 -8.94
CA GLY A 257 -16.71 18.62 -7.67
C GLY A 257 -16.18 17.40 -6.92
N ALA A 258 -16.98 16.33 -6.86
CA ALA A 258 -16.57 15.08 -6.21
C ALA A 258 -15.47 14.38 -7.00
N PHE A 259 -15.57 14.31 -8.32
CA PHE A 259 -14.51 13.68 -9.11
C PHE A 259 -13.21 14.47 -9.02
N ALA A 260 -13.25 15.79 -9.08
CA ALA A 260 -12.08 16.64 -8.82
C ALA A 260 -11.49 16.36 -7.42
N GLY A 261 -12.33 16.27 -6.39
CA GLY A 261 -11.90 15.88 -5.04
C GLY A 261 -11.24 14.51 -5.00
N MET A 262 -11.78 13.53 -5.72
CA MET A 262 -11.21 12.18 -5.79
C MET A 262 -9.85 12.17 -6.50
N VAL A 263 -9.71 12.91 -7.61
CA VAL A 263 -8.44 13.05 -8.33
C VAL A 263 -7.39 13.80 -7.49
N LEU A 264 -7.79 14.84 -6.76
CA LEU A 264 -6.89 15.53 -5.82
C LEU A 264 -6.48 14.63 -4.65
N GLY A 265 -7.40 13.80 -4.15
CA GLY A 265 -7.10 12.73 -3.20
C GLY A 265 -6.06 11.76 -3.76
N TYR A 266 -6.24 11.29 -4.99
CA TYR A 266 -5.30 10.44 -5.71
C TYR A 266 -3.90 11.04 -5.82
N LEU A 267 -3.79 12.30 -6.25
CA LEU A 267 -2.50 13.00 -6.29
C LEU A 267 -1.90 13.13 -4.88
N GLY A 268 -2.72 13.43 -3.87
CA GLY A 268 -2.30 13.45 -2.47
C GLY A 268 -1.71 12.11 -2.02
N TYR A 269 -2.34 11.00 -2.41
CA TYR A 269 -1.81 9.66 -2.19
C TYR A 269 -0.48 9.44 -2.91
N ASP A 270 -0.41 9.62 -4.24
CA ASP A 270 0.79 9.33 -5.03
C ASP A 270 2.00 10.13 -4.50
N TYR A 271 1.80 11.40 -4.16
CA TYR A 271 2.86 12.24 -3.63
C TYR A 271 3.19 11.99 -2.17
N SER A 272 2.22 11.60 -1.33
CA SER A 272 2.53 11.16 0.03
C SER A 272 3.30 9.85 0.04
N HIS A 273 2.90 8.90 -0.81
CA HIS A 273 3.58 7.63 -1.05
C HIS A 273 5.01 7.88 -1.52
N PHE A 274 5.19 8.70 -2.55
CA PHE A 274 6.51 9.11 -3.03
C PHE A 274 7.36 9.76 -1.93
N ALA A 275 6.76 10.64 -1.13
CA ALA A 275 7.45 11.32 -0.04
C ALA A 275 7.92 10.35 1.07
N THR A 276 7.16 9.28 1.34
CA THR A 276 7.58 8.27 2.34
C THR A 276 8.90 7.61 2.01
N HIS A 277 9.23 7.46 0.72
CA HIS A 277 10.51 6.90 0.25
C HIS A 277 11.56 8.01 0.08
N PHE A 278 11.24 9.07 -0.67
CA PHE A 278 12.26 9.98 -1.20
C PHE A 278 12.38 11.34 -0.52
N VAL A 279 11.41 11.75 0.30
CA VAL A 279 11.36 13.12 0.85
C VAL A 279 11.51 13.13 2.36
N ARG A 280 12.47 13.93 2.86
CA ARG A 280 12.64 14.14 4.31
C ARG A 280 11.58 15.11 4.83
N PRO A 281 10.93 14.81 5.98
CA PRO A 281 10.00 15.75 6.61
C PRO A 281 10.66 17.11 6.89
N PRO A 282 9.92 18.22 6.76
CA PRO A 282 10.47 19.56 6.99
C PRO A 282 10.86 19.75 8.46
N LYS A 283 11.95 20.50 8.70
CA LYS A 283 12.47 20.79 10.05
C LYS A 283 11.98 22.12 10.63
N HIS A 284 11.39 22.98 9.79
CA HIS A 284 10.99 24.32 10.20
C HIS A 284 9.80 24.26 11.19
N PRO A 285 9.82 25.01 12.31
CA PRO A 285 8.77 24.95 13.33
C PRO A 285 7.35 25.21 12.81
N LEU A 286 7.20 26.11 11.82
CA LEU A 286 5.89 26.41 11.20
C LEU A 286 5.30 25.22 10.42
N LEU A 287 6.13 24.26 10.01
CA LEU A 287 5.71 23.10 9.23
C LEU A 287 5.58 21.84 10.10
N ARG A 288 5.59 21.98 11.43
CA ARG A 288 5.45 20.87 12.38
C ARG A 288 4.23 19.98 12.13
N PRO A 289 3.03 20.50 11.83
CA PRO A 289 1.86 19.65 11.54
C PRO A 289 2.11 18.77 10.31
N ILE A 290 2.65 19.35 9.24
CA ILE A 290 2.97 18.63 8.01
C ILE A 290 4.06 17.60 8.25
N ALA A 291 5.11 17.98 9.00
CA ALA A 291 6.19 17.06 9.37
C ALA A 291 5.67 15.86 10.17
N SER A 292 4.74 16.08 11.10
CA SER A 292 4.12 15.02 11.89
C SER A 292 3.34 14.04 11.02
N VAL A 293 2.52 14.56 10.09
CA VAL A 293 1.79 13.72 9.11
C VAL A 293 2.76 12.91 8.25
N MET A 294 3.77 13.54 7.66
CA MET A 294 4.77 12.85 6.83
C MET A 294 5.54 11.78 7.61
N MET A 295 5.91 12.06 8.87
CA MET A 295 6.58 11.09 9.73
C MET A 295 5.67 9.90 10.05
N ALA A 296 4.38 10.15 10.33
CA ALA A 296 3.42 9.09 10.60
C ALA A 296 3.19 8.22 9.34
N GLN A 297 3.01 8.84 8.18
CA GLN A 297 2.88 8.16 6.88
C GLN A 297 4.11 7.31 6.59
N ARG A 298 5.32 7.91 6.68
CA ARG A 298 6.59 7.19 6.49
C ARG A 298 6.74 6.04 7.47
N LYS A 299 6.48 6.24 8.76
CA LYS A 299 6.59 5.17 9.77
C LYS A 299 5.66 4.00 9.45
N ARG A 300 4.39 4.26 9.14
CA ARG A 300 3.43 3.19 8.79
C ARG A 300 3.87 2.46 7.53
N HIS A 301 4.20 3.20 6.48
CA HIS A 301 4.50 2.63 5.17
C HIS A 301 5.84 1.87 5.14
N MET A 302 6.89 2.34 5.84
CA MET A 302 8.14 1.58 5.96
C MET A 302 7.95 0.27 6.71
N ARG A 303 7.02 0.21 7.69
CA ARG A 303 6.68 -1.04 8.38
C ARG A 303 5.87 -1.97 7.50
N HIS A 304 5.03 -1.42 6.64
CA HIS A 304 4.37 -2.18 5.59
C HIS A 304 5.40 -2.76 4.61
N HIS A 305 6.44 -2.03 4.20
CA HIS A 305 7.48 -2.53 3.29
C HIS A 305 8.46 -3.54 3.91
N PHE A 306 8.90 -3.32 5.14
CA PHE A 306 10.03 -4.05 5.75
C PHE A 306 9.64 -4.84 7.00
N GLY A 307 8.38 -4.76 7.42
CA GLY A 307 7.84 -5.47 8.58
C GLY A 307 6.82 -6.52 8.16
N ASN A 308 5.54 -6.14 8.09
CA ASN A 308 4.46 -7.04 7.71
C ASN A 308 3.62 -6.43 6.58
N HIS A 309 3.65 -7.08 5.42
CA HIS A 309 2.97 -6.64 4.19
C HIS A 309 1.45 -6.87 4.26
N GLU A 310 0.97 -7.66 5.22
CA GLU A 310 -0.47 -7.95 5.42
C GLU A 310 -1.20 -6.90 6.28
N CYS A 311 -0.52 -5.80 6.65
CA CYS A 311 -1.08 -4.73 7.46
C CYS A 311 -0.55 -3.35 7.02
N GLY A 312 -1.23 -2.27 7.43
CA GLY A 312 -0.83 -0.89 7.14
C GLY A 312 -1.07 -0.50 5.68
N PHE A 313 -2.25 -0.79 5.14
CA PHE A 313 -2.62 -0.51 3.76
C PHE A 313 -2.91 0.99 3.52
N GLY A 314 -3.21 1.76 4.55
CA GLY A 314 -3.42 3.20 4.46
C GLY A 314 -2.11 3.98 4.37
N VAL A 315 -1.78 4.46 3.17
CA VAL A 315 -0.57 5.27 2.94
C VAL A 315 -0.84 6.71 3.36
N SER A 316 -1.88 7.34 2.80
CA SER A 316 -2.27 8.72 3.11
C SER A 316 -2.70 8.85 4.57
N THR A 317 -3.54 7.92 5.04
CA THR A 317 -4.07 7.89 6.41
C THR A 317 -4.27 6.46 6.88
N GLY A 318 -4.02 6.19 8.17
CA GLY A 318 -4.30 4.90 8.79
C GLY A 318 -5.75 4.70 9.21
N PHE A 319 -6.66 5.66 8.90
CA PHE A 319 -8.05 5.63 9.32
C PHE A 319 -8.74 4.29 9.00
N TRP A 320 -8.65 3.85 7.74
CA TRP A 320 -9.28 2.59 7.31
C TRP A 320 -8.58 1.35 7.89
N ASP A 321 -7.28 1.42 8.19
CA ASP A 321 -6.61 0.34 8.92
C ASP A 321 -7.20 0.16 10.32
N HIS A 322 -7.52 1.26 11.03
CA HIS A 322 -8.19 1.17 12.33
C HIS A 322 -9.62 0.63 12.20
N VAL A 323 -10.39 1.12 11.21
CA VAL A 323 -11.77 0.67 10.96
C VAL A 323 -11.83 -0.82 10.64
N PHE A 324 -10.94 -1.32 9.79
CA PHE A 324 -10.91 -2.70 9.32
C PHE A 324 -9.90 -3.61 10.05
N ARG A 325 -9.31 -3.11 11.14
CA ARG A 325 -8.35 -3.83 12.01
C ARG A 325 -7.14 -4.40 11.27
N THR A 326 -6.56 -3.62 10.37
CA THR A 326 -5.32 -3.94 9.64
C THR A 326 -4.15 -3.04 10.07
N VAL A 327 -4.20 -2.49 11.29
CA VAL A 327 -3.08 -1.76 11.90
C VAL A 327 -1.99 -2.75 12.28
N ASP A 328 -0.73 -2.42 12.00
CA ASP A 328 0.41 -3.22 12.46
C ASP A 328 0.42 -3.29 14.00
N PRO A 329 0.37 -4.48 14.63
CA PRO A 329 0.31 -4.61 16.08
C PRO A 329 1.42 -3.91 16.83
N LYS A 330 2.64 -3.80 16.27
CA LYS A 330 3.73 -3.09 16.97
C LYS A 330 3.62 -1.56 16.84
N SER A 331 2.56 -1.05 16.21
CA SER A 331 2.27 0.39 16.04
C SER A 331 1.21 0.92 17.00
N LEU A 332 0.56 0.02 17.74
CA LEU A 332 -0.28 0.30 18.92
C LEU A 332 0.61 0.56 20.14
#